data_AF-A0A2U1E617-F1
#
_entry.id   AF-A0A2U1E617-F1
#
_cell.length_a   1.000
_cell.length_b   1.000
_cell.length_c   1.000
_cell.angle_alpha   90.00
_cell.angle_beta   90.00
_cell.angle_gamma   90.00
#
_symmetry.space_group_name_H-M   'P 1'
#
loop_
_entity.id
_entity.type
_entity.pdbx_description
1 polymer ?
#
loop_
_entity_poly.entity_id
_entity_poly.type
_entity_poly.pdbx_seq_one_letter_code
_entity_poly.pdbx_strand_id
1 'polypeptide(L)' 'MEFSDGELLVMEELWKGDVLDENGEIQALALSKILMEKYDISKTSCYTFFGRLVEKGAIARRYPKYTIRVLVSREDALL' A
#
# COMPACT_ATOMS: atom_id res chain seq x y z
N MET A 1 -0.55 7.51 -14.54
CA MET A 1 -0.98 8.18 -13.28
C MET A 1 0.28 8.47 -12.50
N GLU A 2 0.49 9.67 -11.95
CA GLU A 2 1.77 9.95 -11.28
C GLU A 2 1.73 9.53 -9.80
N PHE A 3 2.61 8.62 -9.41
CA PHE A 3 2.82 8.18 -8.03
C PHE A 3 4.11 8.81 -7.49
N SER A 4 4.10 9.26 -6.24
CA SER A 4 5.33 9.68 -5.56
C SER A 4 6.20 8.48 -5.21
N ASP A 5 7.49 8.72 -4.91
CA ASP A 5 8.40 7.67 -4.45
C ASP A 5 7.85 6.89 -3.24
N GLY A 6 7.22 7.61 -2.30
CA GLY A 6 6.60 6.98 -1.12
C GLY A 6 5.38 6.12 -1.46
N GLU A 7 4.58 6.52 -2.45
CA GLU A 7 3.45 5.73 -2.95
C GLU A 7 3.93 4.47 -3.68
N LEU A 8 4.93 4.61 -4.56
CA LEU A 8 5.53 3.47 -5.27
C LEU A 8 6.13 2.46 -4.30
N LEU A 9 6.78 2.93 -3.23
CA LEU A 9 7.40 2.06 -2.24
C LEU A 9 6.36 1.23 -1.48
N VAL A 10 5.21 1.82 -1.13
CA VAL A 10 4.06 1.08 -0.58
C VAL A 10 3.58 0.02 -1.57
N MET A 11 3.46 0.38 -2.85
CA MET A 11 3.00 -0.54 -3.88
C MET A 11 3.99 -1.67 -4.13
N GLU A 12 5.30 -1.42 -4.07
CA GLU A 12 6.34 -2.45 -4.19
C GLU A 12 6.20 -3.51 -3.10
N GLU A 13 5.96 -3.11 -1.85
CA GLU A 13 5.73 -4.06 -0.75
C GLU A 13 4.44 -4.87 -0.96
N LEU A 14 3.40 -4.27 -1.51
CA LEU A 14 2.16 -4.99 -1.85
C LEU A 14 2.37 -5.95 -3.03
N TRP A 15 3.09 -5.55 -4.08
CA TRP A 15 3.33 -6.40 -5.25
C TRP A 15 4.27 -7.58 -4.98
N LYS A 16 5.21 -7.43 -4.04
CA LYS A 16 6.04 -8.56 -3.58
C LYS A 16 5.18 -9.70 -3.04
N GLY A 17 4.04 -9.39 -2.44
CA GLY A 17 3.10 -10.38 -1.91
C GLY A 17 3.52 -11.01 -0.58
N ASP A 18 4.77 -10.85 -0.15
CA ASP A 18 5.29 -11.41 1.12
C ASP A 18 4.52 -10.97 2.37
N VAL A 19 3.87 -9.80 2.28
CA VAL A 19 3.14 -9.17 3.38
C VAL A 19 1.63 -9.45 3.31
N LEU A 20 1.15 -10.05 2.23
CA LEU A 20 -0.27 -10.27 1.99
C LEU A 20 -0.74 -11.59 2.62
N ASP A 21 -2.00 -11.62 3.02
CA ASP A 21 -2.68 -12.83 3.48
C ASP A 21 -3.17 -13.70 2.31
N GLU A 22 -3.86 -14.79 2.64
CA GLU A 22 -4.46 -15.74 1.68
C GLU A 22 -5.43 -15.09 0.67
N ASN A 23 -5.94 -13.89 0.96
CA ASN A 23 -6.85 -13.13 0.10
C ASN A 23 -6.14 -12.06 -0.74
N GLY A 24 -4.81 -11.96 -0.62
CA GLY A 24 -4.02 -10.89 -1.23
C GLY A 24 -4.24 -9.54 -0.54
N GLU A 25 -4.56 -9.54 0.75
CA GLU A 25 -4.87 -8.33 1.52
C GLU A 25 -3.92 -8.17 2.72
N ILE A 26 -3.78 -6.95 3.22
CA ILE A 26 -3.03 -6.67 4.45
C ILE A 26 -3.74 -5.58 5.25
N GLN A 27 -3.71 -5.65 6.58
CA GLN A 27 -4.19 -4.54 7.41
C GLN A 27 -3.26 -3.33 7.27
N ALA A 28 -3.82 -2.13 7.07
CA ALA A 28 -3.02 -0.90 6.95
C ALA A 28 -2.08 -0.68 8.14
N LEU A 29 -2.49 -1.10 9.35
CA LEU A 29 -1.66 -1.04 10.54
C LEU A 29 -0.43 -1.94 10.41
N ALA A 30 -0.59 -3.18 9.94
CA ALA A 30 0.51 -4.11 9.73
C ALA A 30 1.45 -3.59 8.66
N LEU A 31 0.91 -3.12 7.53
CA LEU A 31 1.71 -2.53 6.45
C LEU A 31 2.50 -1.31 6.93
N SER A 32 1.90 -0.44 7.75
CA SER A 32 2.61 0.72 8.31
C SER A 32 3.77 0.34 9.23
N LYS A 33 3.67 -0.78 9.96
CA LYS A 33 4.79 -1.28 10.78
C LYS A 33 5.92 -1.80 9.91
N ILE A 34 5.58 -2.60 8.89
CA ILE A 34 6.57 -3.15 7.95
C ILE A 34 7.33 -2.02 7.24
N LEU A 35 6.63 -0.99 6.78
CA LEU A 35 7.24 0.17 6.13
C LEU A 35 8.13 0.97 7.07
N MET A 36 7.73 1.11 8.33
CA MET A 36 8.56 1.73 9.37
C MET A 36 9.83 0.90 9.63
N GLU A 37 9.70 -0.42 9.79
CA GLU A 37 10.84 -1.30 10.10
C GLU A 37 11.82 -1.44 8.93
N LYS A 38 11.35 -1.46 7.68
CA LYS A 38 12.19 -1.63 6.50
C LYS A 38 12.75 -0.32 5.94
N TYR A 39 12.00 0.77 6.06
CA TYR A 39 12.27 2.01 5.32
C TYR A 39 12.22 3.28 6.19
N ASP A 40 12.08 3.14 7.51
CA ASP A 40 11.99 4.25 8.48
C ASP A 40 10.84 5.25 8.19
N ILE A 41 9.80 4.78 7.48
CA ILE A 41 8.65 5.63 7.14
C ILE A 41 7.70 5.71 8.35
N SER A 42 7.46 6.94 8.82
CA SER A 42 6.53 7.16 9.92
C SER A 42 5.13 6.63 9.61
N LYS A 43 4.42 6.20 10.66
CA LYS A 43 3.02 5.77 10.54
C LYS A 43 2.14 6.84 9.89
N THR A 44 2.30 8.12 10.25
CA THR A 44 1.51 9.22 9.69
C THR A 44 1.72 9.36 8.17
N SER A 45 2.98 9.24 7.72
CA SER A 45 3.32 9.25 6.29
C SER A 45 2.70 8.07 5.56
N CYS A 46 2.76 6.85 6.12
CA CYS A 46 2.14 5.66 5.54
C CYS A 46 0.64 5.86 5.28
N TYR A 47 -0.10 6.37 6.28
CA TYR A 47 -1.55 6.60 6.14
C TYR A 47 -1.87 7.71 5.13
N THR A 48 -0.96 8.68 4.95
CA THR A 48 -1.06 9.69 3.89
C THR A 48 -0.92 9.05 2.52
N PHE A 49 0.05 8.16 2.32
CA PHE A 49 0.22 7.41 1.08
C PHE A 49 -0.97 6.48 0.81
N PHE A 50 -1.47 5.77 1.83
CA PHE A 50 -2.65 4.92 1.68
C PHE A 50 -3.87 5.72 1.24
N GLY A 51 -4.11 6.90 1.83
CA GLY A 51 -5.19 7.79 1.42
C GLY A 51 -5.09 8.17 -0.06
N ARG A 52 -3.91 8.66 -0.47
CA ARG A 52 -3.67 9.05 -1.87
C ARG A 52 -3.80 7.89 -2.85
N LEU A 53 -3.27 6.71 -2.50
CA LEU A 53 -3.40 5.50 -3.31
C LEU A 53 -4.85 5.04 -3.44
N VAL A 54 -5.67 5.22 -2.40
CA VAL A 54 -7.12 4.95 -2.47
C VAL A 54 -7.81 5.96 -3.38
N GLU A 55 -7.53 7.26 -3.24
CA GLU A 55 -8.10 8.31 -4.10
C GLU A 55 -7.74 8.11 -5.57
N LYS A 56 -6.53 7.61 -5.81
CA LYS A 56 -6.01 7.23 -7.12
C LYS A 56 -6.59 5.90 -7.65
N GLY A 57 -7.33 5.14 -6.85
CA GLY A 57 -7.84 3.83 -7.25
C GLY A 57 -6.76 2.76 -7.42
N ALA A 58 -5.54 3.01 -6.94
CA ALA A 58 -4.42 2.08 -6.99
C ALA A 58 -4.56 0.96 -5.95
N ILE A 59 -5.17 1.28 -4.81
CA ILE A 59 -5.52 0.30 -3.77
C ILE A 59 -6.99 0.43 -3.35
N ALA A 60 -7.60 -0.68 -2.95
CA ALA A 60 -8.89 -0.70 -2.30
C ALA A 60 -8.74 -0.76 -0.78
N ARG A 61 -9.59 -0.01 -0.09
CA ARG A 61 -9.84 -0.13 1.35
C ARG A 61 -11.06 -0.99 1.60
N ARG A 62 -10.99 -2.00 2.47
CA ARG A 62 -12.17 -2.71 3.00
C ARG A 62 -12.39 -2.53 4.51
N TYR A 63 -13.65 -2.61 4.89
CA TYR A 63 -14.13 -2.61 6.28
C TYR A 63 -14.57 -4.02 6.69
N PRO A 64 -14.58 -4.36 7.99
CA PRO A 64 -14.39 -3.48 9.16
C PRO A 64 -12.92 -3.27 9.62
N LYS A 65 -11.94 -3.96 9.03
CA LYS A 65 -10.57 -4.03 9.56
C LYS A 65 -9.54 -3.07 8.94
N TYR A 66 -9.98 -2.13 8.10
CA TYR A 66 -9.11 -1.25 7.31
C TYR A 66 -8.02 -2.04 6.58
N THR A 67 -8.46 -3.03 5.80
CA THR A 67 -7.57 -3.84 4.95
C THR A 67 -7.35 -3.15 3.61
N ILE A 68 -6.13 -3.30 3.11
CA ILE A 68 -5.64 -2.76 1.86
C ILE A 68 -5.45 -3.92 0.90
N ARG A 69 -5.92 -3.72 -0.34
CA ARG A 69 -5.70 -4.63 -1.47
C ARG A 69 -5.21 -3.83 -2.66
N VAL A 70 -4.17 -4.31 -3.33
CA VAL A 70 -3.70 -3.68 -4.58
C VAL A 70 -4.66 -3.96 -5.72
N LEU A 71 -4.96 -2.93 -6.52
CA LEU A 71 -5.88 -3.02 -7.67
C LEU A 71 -5.17 -2.88 -9.02
N VAL A 72 -4.00 -2.23 -9.03
CA VAL A 72 -3.21 -1.99 -10.25
C VAL A 72 -1.98 -2.88 -10.27
N SER A 73 -1.60 -3.31 -11.47
CA SER A 73 -0.36 -4.05 -11.70
C SER A 73 0.85 -3.12 -11.61
N ARG A 74 2.05 -3.69 -11.43
CA ARG A 74 3.31 -2.91 -11.47
C ARG A 74 3.51 -2.22 -12.82
N GLU A 75 3.08 -2.86 -13.89
CA GLU A 75 3.19 -2.35 -15.26
C GLU A 75 2.25 -1.15 -15.46
N ASP A 76 0.99 -1.24 -15.03
CA ASP A 76 0.01 -0.14 -15.09
C ASP A 76 0.46 1.09 -14.29
N ALA A 77 1.19 0.89 -13.20
CA ALA A 77 1.63 1.99 -12.35
C ALA A 77 2.83 2.78 -12.93
N LEU A 78 3.58 2.17 -13.84
CA LEU A 78 4.77 2.74 -14.49
C LEU A 78 4.48 3.27 -15.91
N LEU A 79 3.22 3.15 -16.37
CA LEU A 79 2.67 3.64 -17.64
C LEU A 79 2.11 5.07 -17.52
#